data_AF-A0A229RY81-F1
#
_entry.id   AF-A0A229RY81-F1
#
_cell.length_a   1.000
_cell.length_b   1.000
_cell.length_c   1.000
_cell.angle_alpha   90.00
_cell.angle_beta   90.00
_cell.angle_gamma   90.00
#
_symmetry.space_group_name_H-M   'P 1'
#
loop_
_entity.id
_entity.type
_entity.pdbx_description
1 polymer ?
#
loop_
_entity_poly.entity_id
_entity_poly.type
_entity_poly.pdbx_seq_one_letter_code
_entity_poly.pdbx_strand_id
1 'polypeptide(L)'
;MPESIENVLAGTDVLLKSESPRELDQATASLLGAELHRALRGENGGLDFDLFFEAVVLAVANAEPRQELWLLLQGMSAISPPGFESFVRAGVSRLRKALRSEILPGWPQLASKNKATGEVWEIQDVYGTRLGVLAAFDYPGGEAPTVYLFEIDTSWIPRLGGGGVYDSLDQAVEAWRQRFGEQATPVAVTDPRRLEGLVNRSLDILGDESRATLDNWYRAERRYLDLDTALKNRGLRLPPSSYYIDVDPAVMTGPFNAWHLETFGNEPDELVVEDLAAEWMEGIVPATWFAVSPDRLGHISALIGDWPDDTVRPAAQALLPKWVRWLGERAGLPSPLVEGMVAQATK
;
A
#
# COMPACT_ATOMS: atom_id res chain seq x y z
N MET A 1 1.10 -20.80 -13.97
CA MET A 1 0.27 -19.85 -14.76
C MET A 1 -1.02 -20.50 -15.30
N PRO A 2 -1.04 -21.64 -16.03
CA PRO A 2 -2.29 -22.23 -16.54
C PRO A 2 -3.33 -22.57 -15.44
N GLU A 3 -2.87 -23.23 -14.37
CA GLU A 3 -3.71 -23.56 -13.21
C GLU A 3 -4.34 -22.31 -12.56
N SER A 4 -3.58 -21.21 -12.48
CA SER A 4 -4.07 -19.94 -11.92
C SER A 4 -5.22 -19.35 -12.74
N ILE A 5 -5.14 -19.44 -14.07
CA ILE A 5 -6.19 -18.99 -14.97
C ILE A 5 -7.43 -19.87 -14.81
N GLU A 6 -7.25 -21.19 -14.75
CA GLU A 6 -8.36 -22.14 -14.55
C GLU A 6 -9.10 -21.88 -13.24
N ASN A 7 -8.38 -21.61 -12.15
CA ASN A 7 -8.99 -21.28 -10.85
C ASN A 7 -9.82 -20.00 -10.91
N VAL A 8 -9.32 -18.94 -11.56
CA VAL A 8 -10.09 -17.70 -11.74
C VAL A 8 -11.35 -17.96 -12.56
N LEU A 9 -11.23 -18.67 -13.68
CA LEU A 9 -12.37 -18.99 -14.55
C LEU A 9 -13.41 -19.89 -13.88
N ALA A 10 -12.98 -20.79 -12.99
CA ALA A 10 -13.87 -21.63 -12.20
C ALA A 10 -14.54 -20.85 -11.05
N GLY A 11 -13.92 -19.77 -10.57
CA GLY A 11 -14.44 -18.94 -9.48
C GLY A 11 -15.39 -17.82 -9.91
N THR A 12 -15.65 -17.63 -11.21
CA THR A 12 -16.42 -16.47 -11.72
C THR A 12 -17.88 -16.43 -11.25
N ASP A 13 -18.45 -17.54 -10.79
CA ASP A 13 -19.85 -17.60 -10.34
C ASP A 13 -20.13 -16.65 -9.16
N VAL A 14 -19.12 -16.29 -8.38
CA VAL A 14 -19.25 -15.30 -7.30
C VAL A 14 -19.70 -13.93 -7.83
N LEU A 15 -19.36 -13.59 -9.08
CA LEU A 15 -19.66 -12.30 -9.68
C LEU A 15 -21.15 -12.14 -10.00
N LEU A 16 -21.88 -13.25 -10.20
CA LEU A 16 -23.32 -13.24 -10.46
C LEU A 16 -24.13 -12.71 -9.27
N LYS A 17 -23.55 -12.68 -8.07
CA LYS A 17 -24.16 -12.14 -6.85
C LYS A 17 -24.02 -10.62 -6.74
N SER A 18 -23.26 -9.99 -7.62
CA SER A 18 -23.08 -8.54 -7.59
C SER A 18 -24.32 -7.85 -8.14
N GLU A 19 -24.86 -6.90 -7.40
CA GLU A 19 -26.02 -6.10 -7.77
C GLU A 19 -25.64 -4.65 -8.09
N SER A 20 -24.40 -4.26 -7.79
CA SER A 20 -23.89 -2.91 -8.01
C SER A 20 -22.48 -2.88 -8.62
N PRO A 21 -22.09 -1.75 -9.27
CA PRO A 21 -20.73 -1.55 -9.78
C PRO A 21 -19.64 -1.74 -8.72
N ARG A 22 -19.95 -1.36 -7.47
CA ARG A 22 -19.05 -1.46 -6.32
C ARG A 22 -18.85 -2.90 -5.88
N GLU A 23 -19.93 -3.67 -5.78
CA GLU A 23 -19.84 -5.10 -5.44
C GLU A 23 -19.08 -5.88 -6.50
N LEU A 24 -19.27 -5.54 -7.78
CA LEU A 24 -18.50 -6.14 -8.87
C LEU A 24 -17.00 -5.81 -8.78
N ASP A 25 -16.65 -4.54 -8.50
CA ASP A 25 -15.26 -4.12 -8.27
C ASP A 25 -14.62 -4.92 -7.14
N GLN A 26 -15.30 -5.03 -5.99
CA GLN A 26 -14.80 -5.78 -4.83
C GLN A 26 -14.70 -7.29 -5.10
N ALA A 27 -15.72 -7.91 -5.69
CA ALA A 27 -15.71 -9.34 -5.98
C ALA A 27 -14.62 -9.71 -6.99
N THR A 28 -14.39 -8.86 -7.99
CA THR A 28 -13.32 -9.06 -8.98
C THR A 28 -11.94 -8.91 -8.34
N ALA A 29 -11.75 -7.88 -7.54
CA ALA A 29 -10.51 -7.63 -6.79
C ALA A 29 -10.17 -8.82 -5.87
N SER A 30 -11.16 -9.32 -5.11
CA SER A 30 -10.98 -10.49 -4.24
C SER A 30 -10.78 -11.80 -5.00
N LEU A 31 -11.39 -11.99 -6.17
CA LEU A 31 -11.19 -13.19 -6.99
C LEU A 31 -9.75 -13.27 -7.54
N LEU A 32 -9.25 -12.17 -8.12
CA LEU A 32 -7.88 -12.14 -8.64
C LEU A 32 -6.86 -12.20 -7.50
N GLY A 33 -7.07 -11.43 -6.44
CA GLY A 33 -6.17 -11.41 -5.29
C GLY A 33 -6.10 -12.74 -4.53
N ALA A 34 -7.18 -13.52 -4.51
CA ALA A 34 -7.15 -14.89 -3.97
C ALA A 34 -6.12 -15.75 -4.71
N GLU A 35 -6.10 -15.66 -6.03
CA GLU A 35 -5.18 -16.44 -6.87
C GLU A 35 -3.74 -15.92 -6.75
N LEU A 36 -3.54 -14.59 -6.71
CA LEU A 36 -2.22 -14.01 -6.43
C LEU A 36 -1.67 -14.50 -5.08
N HIS A 37 -2.49 -14.48 -4.03
CA HIS A 37 -2.10 -14.96 -2.71
C HIS A 37 -1.80 -16.45 -2.70
N ARG A 38 -2.61 -17.26 -3.39
CA ARG A 38 -2.37 -18.70 -3.53
C ARG A 38 -1.05 -18.98 -4.25
N ALA A 39 -0.79 -18.30 -5.37
CA ALA A 39 0.42 -18.45 -6.14
C ALA A 39 1.66 -18.06 -5.34
N LEU A 40 1.59 -16.94 -4.61
CA LEU A 40 2.68 -16.45 -3.77
C LEU A 40 3.03 -17.41 -2.62
N ARG A 41 2.02 -18.06 -2.01
CA ARG A 41 2.22 -19.02 -0.90
C ARG A 41 2.51 -20.44 -1.37
N GLY A 42 2.31 -20.75 -2.65
CA GLY A 42 2.53 -22.07 -3.23
C GLY A 42 3.98 -22.29 -3.67
N GLU A 43 4.28 -23.52 -4.12
CA GLU A 43 5.58 -23.86 -4.71
C GLU A 43 5.78 -23.25 -6.12
N ASN A 44 4.75 -22.63 -6.67
CA ASN A 44 4.75 -21.95 -7.97
C ASN A 44 5.39 -20.55 -7.85
N GLY A 45 6.68 -20.50 -7.52
CA GLY A 45 7.46 -19.27 -7.59
C GLY A 45 7.46 -18.69 -9.02
N GLY A 46 7.44 -17.36 -9.13
CA GLY A 46 7.62 -16.66 -10.41
C GLY A 46 6.35 -16.38 -11.22
N LEU A 47 5.17 -16.28 -10.58
CA LEU A 47 4.02 -15.68 -11.25
C LEU A 47 4.28 -14.18 -11.44
N ASP A 48 4.45 -13.78 -12.69
CA ASP A 48 4.42 -12.36 -13.07
C ASP A 48 2.97 -11.88 -13.07
N PHE A 49 2.68 -10.86 -12.26
CA PHE A 49 1.31 -10.41 -12.02
C PHE A 49 0.73 -9.68 -13.23
N ASP A 50 1.54 -8.99 -14.04
CA ASP A 50 1.03 -8.32 -15.24
C ASP A 50 0.72 -9.34 -16.34
N LEU A 51 1.62 -10.32 -16.54
CA LEU A 51 1.38 -11.43 -17.47
C LEU A 51 0.18 -12.28 -17.04
N PHE A 52 -0.02 -12.47 -15.73
CA PHE A 52 -1.22 -13.14 -15.21
C PHE A 52 -2.49 -12.37 -15.54
N PHE A 53 -2.52 -11.05 -15.30
CA PHE A 53 -3.67 -10.21 -15.63
C PHE A 53 -4.00 -10.30 -17.12
N GLU A 54 -2.98 -10.18 -17.99
CA GLU A 54 -3.14 -10.32 -19.44
C GLU A 54 -3.72 -11.68 -19.82
N ALA A 55 -3.15 -12.76 -19.27
CA ALA A 55 -3.54 -14.12 -19.59
C ALA A 55 -4.99 -14.42 -19.16
N VAL A 56 -5.46 -13.88 -18.03
CA VAL A 56 -6.87 -13.97 -17.63
C VAL A 56 -7.76 -13.27 -18.64
N VAL A 57 -7.44 -12.04 -19.07
CA VAL A 57 -8.23 -11.33 -20.08
C VAL A 57 -8.31 -12.13 -21.40
N LEU A 58 -7.19 -12.70 -21.86
CA LEU A 58 -7.16 -13.54 -23.07
C LEU A 58 -8.00 -14.80 -22.92
N ALA A 59 -7.85 -15.51 -21.80
CA ALA A 59 -8.58 -16.74 -21.55
C ALA A 59 -10.09 -16.49 -21.50
N VAL A 60 -10.52 -15.43 -20.81
CA VAL A 60 -11.93 -15.03 -20.76
C VAL A 60 -12.46 -14.64 -22.14
N ALA A 61 -11.67 -13.90 -22.93
CA ALA A 61 -12.09 -13.44 -24.26
C ALA A 61 -12.16 -14.57 -25.32
N ASN A 62 -11.57 -15.74 -25.04
CA ASN A 62 -11.54 -16.91 -25.92
C ASN A 62 -12.37 -18.09 -25.41
N ALA A 63 -12.88 -18.02 -24.17
CA ALA A 63 -13.74 -19.03 -23.58
C ALA A 63 -15.15 -19.02 -24.20
N GLU A 64 -15.93 -20.08 -23.93
CA GLU A 64 -17.34 -20.11 -24.29
C GLU A 64 -18.08 -18.94 -23.61
N PRO A 65 -18.87 -18.14 -24.37
CA PRO A 65 -19.51 -16.95 -23.83
C PRO A 65 -20.47 -17.26 -22.68
N ARG A 66 -20.24 -16.63 -21.52
CA ARG A 66 -21.12 -16.71 -20.34
C ARG A 66 -21.23 -15.35 -19.66
N GLN A 67 -22.33 -15.10 -18.96
CA GLN A 67 -22.59 -13.80 -18.30
C GLN A 67 -21.53 -13.47 -17.25
N GLU A 68 -21.13 -14.43 -16.42
CA GLU A 68 -20.13 -14.28 -15.36
C GLU A 68 -18.74 -13.90 -15.89
N LEU A 69 -18.38 -14.40 -17.08
CA LEU A 69 -17.16 -14.03 -17.79
C LEU A 69 -17.22 -12.58 -18.30
N TRP A 70 -18.40 -12.13 -18.72
CA TRP A 70 -18.60 -10.73 -19.10
C TRP A 70 -18.54 -9.80 -17.90
N LEU A 71 -19.11 -10.21 -16.76
CA LEU A 71 -18.96 -9.49 -15.49
C LEU A 71 -17.50 -9.41 -15.06
N LEU A 72 -16.72 -10.51 -15.19
CA LEU A 72 -15.29 -10.51 -14.88
C LEU A 72 -14.55 -9.45 -15.69
N LEU A 73 -14.74 -9.37 -17.02
CA LEU A 73 -14.07 -8.36 -17.83
C LEU A 73 -14.52 -6.91 -17.49
N GLN A 74 -15.77 -6.71 -17.08
CA GLN A 74 -16.24 -5.40 -16.61
C GLN A 74 -15.56 -5.00 -15.30
N GLY A 75 -15.45 -5.93 -14.34
CA GLY A 75 -14.72 -5.73 -13.10
C GLY A 75 -13.23 -5.50 -13.33
N MET A 76 -12.59 -6.31 -14.19
CA MET A 76 -11.18 -6.13 -14.58
C MET A 76 -10.96 -4.77 -15.25
N SER A 77 -11.94 -4.25 -16.00
CA SER A 77 -11.86 -2.90 -16.56
C SER A 77 -11.90 -1.79 -15.48
N ALA A 78 -12.40 -2.07 -14.28
CA ALA A 78 -12.47 -1.13 -13.16
C ALA A 78 -11.19 -1.08 -12.32
N ILE A 79 -10.38 -2.14 -12.39
CA ILE A 79 -9.12 -2.30 -11.66
C ILE A 79 -7.92 -2.50 -12.59
N SER A 80 -8.06 -2.22 -13.89
CA SER A 80 -7.03 -2.53 -14.88
C SER A 80 -5.74 -1.77 -14.59
N PRO A 81 -4.57 -2.44 -14.60
CA PRO A 81 -3.28 -1.77 -14.50
C PRO A 81 -3.06 -0.78 -15.65
N PRO A 82 -2.15 0.20 -15.48
CA PRO A 82 -1.79 1.14 -16.54
C PRO A 82 -1.43 0.40 -17.84
N GLY A 83 -2.06 0.78 -18.95
CA GLY A 83 -1.75 0.24 -20.28
C GLY A 83 -2.64 -0.94 -20.72
N PHE A 84 -3.42 -1.53 -19.82
CA PHE A 84 -4.32 -2.65 -20.13
C PHE A 84 -5.75 -2.23 -20.49
N GLU A 85 -6.10 -0.94 -20.41
CA GLU A 85 -7.48 -0.47 -20.57
C GLU A 85 -8.08 -0.79 -21.95
N SER A 86 -7.29 -0.58 -23.00
CA SER A 86 -7.71 -0.84 -24.38
C SER A 86 -7.88 -2.34 -24.63
N PHE A 87 -7.00 -3.14 -24.04
CA PHE A 87 -6.98 -4.59 -24.14
C PHE A 87 -8.21 -5.22 -23.49
N VAL A 88 -8.50 -4.86 -22.24
CA VAL A 88 -9.68 -5.35 -21.50
C VAL A 88 -10.95 -4.93 -22.23
N ARG A 89 -11.02 -3.68 -22.72
CA ARG A 89 -12.18 -3.16 -23.48
C ARG A 89 -12.44 -3.94 -24.77
N ALA A 90 -11.40 -4.38 -25.46
CA ALA A 90 -11.53 -5.23 -26.63
C ALA A 90 -12.16 -6.58 -26.26
N GLY A 91 -11.72 -7.19 -25.15
CA GLY A 91 -12.33 -8.39 -24.57
C GLY A 91 -13.81 -8.21 -24.23
N VAL A 92 -14.15 -7.13 -23.49
CA VAL A 92 -15.55 -6.78 -23.15
C VAL A 92 -16.41 -6.68 -24.41
N SER A 93 -15.91 -6.01 -25.44
CA SER A 93 -16.63 -5.79 -26.70
C SER A 93 -16.86 -7.10 -27.45
N ARG A 94 -15.86 -7.98 -27.48
CA ARG A 94 -15.95 -9.31 -28.10
C ARG A 94 -16.99 -10.18 -27.39
N LEU A 95 -16.93 -10.25 -26.08
CA LEU A 95 -17.81 -11.09 -25.29
C LEU A 95 -19.27 -10.59 -25.33
N ARG A 96 -19.47 -9.26 -25.23
CA ARG A 96 -20.78 -8.65 -25.46
C ARG A 96 -21.35 -8.97 -26.84
N LYS A 97 -20.51 -9.00 -27.88
CA LYS A 97 -20.94 -9.36 -29.25
C LYS A 97 -21.33 -10.84 -29.35
N ALA A 98 -20.76 -11.72 -28.54
CA ALA A 98 -21.10 -13.14 -28.52
C ALA A 98 -22.41 -13.41 -27.74
N LEU A 99 -22.65 -12.68 -26.65
CA LEU A 99 -23.84 -12.78 -25.79
C LEU A 99 -25.08 -12.06 -26.35
N ARG A 100 -25.18 -11.81 -27.66
CA ARG A 100 -26.20 -10.93 -28.27
C ARG A 100 -27.66 -11.31 -27.98
N SER A 101 -27.95 -12.56 -27.66
CA SER A 101 -29.29 -13.05 -27.32
C SER A 101 -29.68 -12.82 -25.85
N GLU A 102 -28.74 -12.41 -24.99
CA GLU A 102 -28.97 -12.21 -23.57
C GLU A 102 -29.27 -10.75 -23.23
N ILE A 103 -30.23 -10.54 -22.34
CA ILE A 103 -30.50 -9.22 -21.76
C ILE A 103 -29.50 -9.01 -20.63
N LEU A 104 -28.36 -8.38 -20.96
CA LEU A 104 -27.33 -8.05 -19.98
C LEU A 104 -27.69 -6.75 -19.24
N PRO A 105 -27.47 -6.68 -17.92
CA PRO A 105 -27.72 -5.45 -17.16
C PRO A 105 -26.80 -4.30 -17.62
N GLY A 106 -27.29 -3.06 -17.52
CA GLY A 106 -26.53 -1.88 -17.92
C GLY A 106 -25.47 -1.45 -16.90
N TRP A 107 -25.72 -1.69 -15.61
CA TRP A 107 -24.92 -1.19 -14.49
C TRP A 107 -23.45 -1.66 -14.47
N PRO A 108 -23.03 -2.86 -14.94
CA PRO A 108 -21.63 -3.29 -14.84
C PRO A 108 -20.66 -2.38 -15.59
N GLN A 109 -21.12 -1.72 -16.66
CA GLN A 109 -20.33 -0.75 -17.42
C GLN A 109 -19.98 0.52 -16.63
N LEU A 110 -20.64 0.74 -15.49
CA LEU A 110 -20.36 1.86 -14.60
C LEU A 110 -19.15 1.57 -13.70
N ALA A 111 -18.77 0.30 -13.49
CA ALA A 111 -17.65 -0.08 -12.63
C ALA A 111 -16.35 0.65 -13.03
N SER A 112 -16.04 0.68 -14.33
CA SER A 112 -14.86 1.34 -14.89
C SER A 112 -14.94 2.86 -14.95
N LYS A 113 -16.08 3.44 -14.58
CA LYS A 113 -16.33 4.88 -14.57
C LYS A 113 -16.20 5.51 -13.20
N ASN A 114 -15.83 4.73 -12.17
CA ASN A 114 -15.49 5.27 -10.87
C ASN A 114 -14.27 6.21 -11.01
N LYS A 115 -14.34 7.42 -10.44
CA LYS A 115 -13.29 8.43 -10.57
C LYS A 115 -13.03 9.12 -9.25
N ALA A 116 -11.75 9.38 -8.97
CA ALA A 116 -11.36 10.17 -7.81
C ALA A 116 -11.93 11.59 -7.96
N THR A 117 -12.52 12.12 -6.88
CA THR A 117 -12.99 13.52 -6.87
C THR A 117 -11.81 14.47 -6.75
N GLY A 118 -10.71 14.03 -6.13
CA GLY A 118 -9.53 14.79 -5.77
C GLY A 118 -9.53 15.31 -4.34
N GLU A 119 -10.54 14.95 -3.53
CA GLU A 119 -10.50 15.14 -2.09
C GLU A 119 -9.71 14.01 -1.43
N VAL A 120 -8.76 14.38 -0.57
CA VAL A 120 -7.79 13.46 0.03
C VAL A 120 -7.58 13.83 1.48
N TRP A 121 -7.50 12.81 2.33
CA TRP A 121 -7.11 12.91 3.73
C TRP A 121 -5.96 11.95 4.01
N GLU A 122 -5.13 12.31 4.98
CA GLU A 122 -4.09 11.45 5.53
C GLU A 122 -4.44 11.12 6.97
N ILE A 123 -4.24 9.87 7.37
CA ILE A 123 -4.33 9.40 8.75
C ILE A 123 -3.06 8.62 9.08
N GLN A 124 -2.61 8.64 10.33
CA GLN A 124 -1.40 7.92 10.74
C GLN A 124 -1.73 6.95 11.88
N ASP A 125 -0.90 5.93 12.06
CA ASP A 125 -0.94 5.09 13.25
C ASP A 125 -0.33 5.80 14.46
N VAL A 126 -0.38 5.16 15.62
CA VAL A 126 0.17 5.72 16.86
C VAL A 126 1.69 5.95 16.79
N TYR A 127 2.41 5.24 15.92
CA TYR A 127 3.86 5.33 15.80
C TYR A 127 4.33 6.35 14.75
N GLY A 128 3.45 6.74 13.82
CA GLY A 128 3.78 7.61 12.69
C GLY A 128 4.52 6.90 11.55
N THR A 129 4.60 5.56 11.56
CA THR A 129 5.28 4.77 10.51
C THR A 129 4.30 4.06 9.57
N ARG A 130 2.99 4.12 9.81
CA ARG A 130 1.95 3.69 8.86
C ARG A 130 1.09 4.87 8.48
N LEU A 131 0.92 5.08 7.18
CA LEU A 131 0.16 6.19 6.59
C LEU A 131 -1.05 5.64 5.86
N GLY A 132 -2.23 6.16 6.19
CA GLY A 132 -3.46 5.92 5.45
C GLY A 132 -3.76 7.11 4.56
N VAL A 133 -3.77 6.91 3.23
CA VAL A 133 -4.27 7.93 2.29
C VAL A 133 -5.70 7.58 1.93
N LEU A 134 -6.64 8.43 2.34
CA LEU A 134 -8.06 8.28 2.08
C LEU A 134 -8.44 9.20 0.92
N ALA A 135 -8.82 8.64 -0.22
CA ALA A 135 -9.22 9.41 -1.40
C ALA A 135 -10.70 9.18 -1.71
N ALA A 136 -11.44 10.25 -1.97
CA ALA A 136 -12.86 10.16 -2.34
C ALA A 136 -13.03 9.83 -3.83
N PHE A 137 -14.04 9.01 -4.13
CA PHE A 137 -14.35 8.43 -5.43
C PHE A 137 -15.85 8.41 -5.68
N ASP A 138 -16.26 8.79 -6.90
CA ASP A 138 -17.67 8.81 -7.31
C ASP A 138 -17.90 8.07 -8.63
N TYR A 139 -19.06 7.43 -8.74
CA TYR A 139 -19.59 6.98 -10.01
C TYR A 139 -20.28 8.14 -10.76
N PRO A 140 -20.45 8.04 -12.10
CA PRO A 140 -21.14 9.06 -12.88
C PRO A 140 -22.50 9.43 -12.29
N GLY A 141 -22.76 10.74 -12.15
CA GLY A 141 -23.99 11.24 -11.54
C GLY A 141 -23.90 11.46 -10.03
N GLY A 142 -22.75 11.19 -9.39
CA GLY A 142 -22.59 11.31 -7.94
C GLY A 142 -23.30 10.19 -7.18
N GLU A 143 -23.60 9.08 -7.86
CA GLU A 143 -24.19 7.91 -7.23
C GLU A 143 -23.13 7.15 -6.43
N ALA A 144 -23.48 6.73 -5.21
CA ALA A 144 -22.67 5.91 -4.33
C ALA A 144 -21.23 6.44 -4.13
N PRO A 145 -21.06 7.59 -3.45
CA PRO A 145 -19.74 8.08 -3.08
C PRO A 145 -19.01 7.02 -2.25
N THR A 146 -17.72 6.87 -2.51
CA THR A 146 -16.85 5.90 -1.84
C THR A 146 -15.54 6.55 -1.44
N VAL A 147 -14.88 5.95 -0.46
CA VAL A 147 -13.53 6.31 -0.05
C VAL A 147 -12.64 5.10 -0.28
N TYR A 148 -11.56 5.28 -1.02
CA TYR A 148 -10.50 4.30 -1.12
C TYR A 148 -9.39 4.64 -0.12
N LEU A 149 -9.05 3.69 0.73
CA LEU A 149 -7.90 3.76 1.63
C LEU A 149 -6.71 3.06 0.97
N PHE A 150 -5.63 3.80 0.75
CA PHE A 150 -4.30 3.24 0.56
C PHE A 150 -3.65 3.11 1.94
N GLU A 151 -3.34 1.90 2.37
CA GLU A 151 -2.54 1.67 3.57
C GLU A 151 -1.08 1.54 3.16
N ILE A 152 -0.26 2.53 3.52
CA ILE A 152 1.16 2.60 3.20
C ILE A 152 1.96 2.31 4.46
N ASP A 153 2.73 1.22 4.43
CA ASP A 153 3.72 0.92 5.45
C ASP A 153 5.01 1.66 5.08
N THR A 154 5.47 2.53 5.97
CA THR A 154 6.72 3.30 5.81
C THR A 154 7.74 2.91 6.87
N SER A 155 7.53 1.79 7.56
CA SER A 155 8.49 1.28 8.55
C SER A 155 9.83 0.91 7.91
N TRP A 156 9.81 0.59 6.61
CA TRP A 156 10.96 0.46 5.71
C TRP A 156 10.68 1.21 4.38
N ILE A 157 11.32 0.84 3.27
CA ILE A 157 10.96 1.27 1.91
C ILE A 157 9.44 1.23 1.79
N PRO A 158 8.79 2.36 1.43
CA PRO A 158 7.35 2.48 1.45
C PRO A 158 6.71 1.36 0.63
N ARG A 159 5.66 0.74 1.15
CA ARG A 159 4.96 -0.35 0.44
C ARG A 159 3.47 -0.32 0.73
N LEU A 160 2.70 -0.98 -0.12
CA LEU A 160 1.27 -1.18 0.13
C LEU A 160 1.07 -2.23 1.23
N GLY A 161 0.78 -1.77 2.45
CA GLY A 161 0.42 -2.64 3.58
C GLY A 161 -1.00 -3.21 3.48
N GLY A 162 -1.86 -2.59 2.66
CA GLY A 162 -3.23 -3.01 2.43
C GLY A 162 -4.03 -1.97 1.66
N GLY A 163 -5.34 -2.15 1.63
CA GLY A 163 -6.25 -1.15 1.09
C GLY A 163 -7.71 -1.58 1.17
N GLY A 164 -8.63 -0.65 0.93
CA GLY A 164 -10.06 -0.93 1.07
C GLY A 164 -10.95 0.13 0.47
N VAL A 165 -12.16 -0.29 0.09
CA VAL A 165 -13.23 0.60 -0.39
C VAL A 165 -14.29 0.70 0.70
N TYR A 166 -14.59 1.91 1.12
CA TYR A 166 -15.54 2.25 2.17
C TYR A 166 -16.65 3.14 1.62
N ASP A 167 -17.81 3.12 2.27
CA ASP A 167 -18.99 3.92 1.93
C ASP A 167 -18.80 5.39 2.31
N SER A 168 -17.90 5.67 3.25
CA SER A 168 -17.66 7.01 3.78
C SER A 168 -16.27 7.15 4.38
N LEU A 169 -15.85 8.40 4.58
CA LEU A 169 -14.63 8.73 5.31
C LEU A 169 -14.68 8.20 6.74
N ASP A 170 -15.81 8.34 7.43
CA ASP A 170 -15.98 7.90 8.81
C ASP A 170 -15.79 6.38 8.96
N GLN A 171 -16.36 5.60 8.03
CA GLN A 171 -16.18 4.16 8.04
C GLN A 171 -14.72 3.75 7.79
N ALA A 172 -14.03 4.44 6.87
CA ALA A 172 -12.62 4.18 6.59
C ALA A 172 -11.72 4.53 7.78
N VAL A 173 -12.00 5.64 8.46
CA VAL A 173 -11.31 6.08 9.68
C VAL A 173 -11.55 5.11 10.83
N GLU A 174 -12.77 4.62 11.00
CA GLU A 174 -13.09 3.62 12.02
C GLU A 174 -12.34 2.31 11.75
N ALA A 175 -12.34 1.84 10.50
CA ALA A 175 -11.57 0.65 10.12
C ALA A 175 -10.06 0.82 10.36
N TRP A 176 -9.52 2.02 10.14
CA TRP A 176 -8.13 2.36 10.48
C TRP A 176 -7.88 2.26 11.99
N ARG A 177 -8.72 2.93 12.79
CA ARG A 177 -8.60 2.96 14.26
C ARG A 177 -8.62 1.58 14.89
N GLN A 178 -9.47 0.69 14.39
CA GLN A 178 -9.56 -0.69 14.87
C GLN A 178 -8.27 -1.49 14.66
N ARG A 179 -7.47 -1.17 13.63
CA ARG A 179 -6.19 -1.85 13.36
C ARG A 179 -4.98 -1.14 13.97
N PHE A 180 -4.98 0.19 13.98
CA PHE A 180 -3.76 0.98 14.19
C PHE A 180 -3.82 1.96 15.37
N GLY A 181 -4.96 2.04 16.07
CA GLY A 181 -5.12 2.81 17.31
C GLY A 181 -6.24 3.85 17.25
N GLU A 182 -6.98 3.96 18.36
CA GLU A 182 -8.23 4.74 18.46
C GLU A 182 -8.06 6.27 18.30
N GLN A 183 -6.87 6.80 18.55
CA GLN A 183 -6.62 8.25 18.56
C GLN A 183 -6.36 8.85 17.17
N ALA A 184 -6.23 8.02 16.15
CA ALA A 184 -5.93 8.45 14.80
C ALA A 184 -7.01 9.40 14.26
N THR A 185 -6.61 10.54 13.70
CA THR A 185 -7.53 11.56 13.18
C THR A 185 -7.15 11.90 11.75
N PRO A 186 -8.09 11.86 10.79
CA PRO A 186 -7.79 12.21 9.40
C PRO A 186 -7.53 13.73 9.27
N VAL A 187 -6.53 14.09 8.48
CA VAL A 187 -6.18 15.48 8.16
C VAL A 187 -6.28 15.67 6.66
N ALA A 188 -7.02 16.69 6.22
CA ALA A 188 -7.12 17.01 4.80
C ALA A 188 -5.74 17.31 4.20
N VAL A 189 -5.45 16.73 3.04
CA VAL A 189 -4.19 16.95 2.33
C VAL A 189 -4.32 18.17 1.43
N THR A 190 -3.72 19.27 1.86
CA THR A 190 -3.64 20.51 1.06
C THR A 190 -2.29 20.68 0.36
N ASP A 191 -1.27 19.95 0.82
CA ASP A 191 0.07 19.94 0.25
C ASP A 191 0.36 18.53 -0.30
N PRO A 192 0.45 18.36 -1.64
CA PRO A 192 0.72 17.07 -2.26
C PRO A 192 2.02 16.40 -1.81
N ARG A 193 2.99 17.14 -1.28
CA ARG A 193 4.24 16.56 -0.75
C ARG A 193 3.99 15.56 0.37
N ARG A 194 2.87 15.67 1.09
CA ARG A 194 2.44 14.68 2.09
C ARG A 194 2.16 13.29 1.51
N LEU A 195 1.92 13.20 0.21
CA LEU A 195 1.65 11.94 -0.50
C LEU A 195 2.93 11.23 -0.95
N GLU A 196 4.11 11.67 -0.50
CA GLU A 196 5.40 11.08 -0.88
C GLU A 196 5.48 9.57 -0.61
N GLY A 197 4.98 9.10 0.54
CA GLY A 197 4.93 7.66 0.83
C GLY A 197 4.05 6.87 -0.13
N LEU A 198 2.94 7.46 -0.60
CA LEU A 198 2.11 6.83 -1.63
C LEU A 198 2.83 6.81 -2.98
N VAL A 199 3.49 7.90 -3.36
CA VAL A 199 4.20 8.01 -4.65
C VAL A 199 5.40 7.08 -4.72
N ASN A 200 6.16 6.95 -3.63
CA ASN A 200 7.36 6.13 -3.55
C ASN A 200 7.10 4.71 -3.05
N ARG A 201 5.84 4.26 -3.04
CA ARG A 201 5.53 2.87 -2.69
C ARG A 201 6.21 1.94 -3.70
N SER A 202 6.99 1.00 -3.19
CA SER A 202 7.49 -0.11 -3.98
C SER A 202 6.33 -0.98 -4.45
N LEU A 203 6.44 -1.43 -5.69
CA LEU A 203 5.57 -2.43 -6.32
C LEU A 203 6.26 -3.80 -6.36
N ASP A 204 7.38 -3.94 -5.65
CA ASP A 204 8.10 -5.21 -5.53
C ASP A 204 7.33 -6.16 -4.62
N ILE A 205 7.41 -7.44 -4.96
CA ILE A 205 6.82 -8.52 -4.18
C ILE A 205 7.92 -9.13 -3.31
N LEU A 206 7.74 -9.06 -2.00
CA LEU A 206 8.68 -9.55 -0.98
C LEU A 206 8.32 -10.95 -0.47
N GLY A 207 7.10 -11.43 -0.73
CA GLY A 207 6.62 -12.76 -0.34
C GLY A 207 5.90 -12.80 1.01
N ASP A 208 5.89 -11.69 1.74
CA ASP A 208 5.17 -11.54 3.01
C ASP A 208 3.79 -10.87 2.85
N GLU A 209 3.38 -10.56 1.62
CA GLU A 209 2.15 -9.81 1.34
C GLU A 209 0.92 -10.46 1.97
N SER A 210 0.09 -9.60 2.57
CA SER A 210 -1.17 -10.01 3.16
C SER A 210 -2.21 -10.32 2.08
N ARG A 211 -3.25 -11.08 2.45
CA ARG A 211 -4.40 -11.28 1.57
C ARG A 211 -5.09 -9.96 1.20
N ALA A 212 -5.15 -9.00 2.13
CA ALA A 212 -5.74 -7.69 1.88
C ALA A 212 -4.92 -6.87 0.87
N THR A 213 -3.59 -6.97 0.91
CA THR A 213 -2.69 -6.36 -0.08
C THR A 213 -2.95 -6.93 -1.46
N LEU A 214 -2.99 -8.26 -1.59
CA LEU A 214 -3.13 -8.93 -2.89
C LEU A 214 -4.53 -8.80 -3.49
N ASP A 215 -5.59 -8.77 -2.67
CA ASP A 215 -6.94 -8.38 -3.11
C ASP A 215 -6.96 -6.95 -3.69
N ASN A 216 -6.05 -6.08 -3.25
CA ASN A 216 -5.97 -4.71 -3.72
C ASN A 216 -4.91 -4.47 -4.78
N TRP A 217 -4.13 -5.47 -5.19
CA TRP A 217 -2.92 -5.26 -6.00
C TRP A 217 -3.14 -4.38 -7.23
N TYR A 218 -4.02 -4.82 -8.15
CA TYR A 218 -4.33 -4.05 -9.36
C TYR A 218 -5.22 -2.83 -9.07
N ARG A 219 -6.12 -2.96 -8.08
CA ARG A 219 -7.06 -1.90 -7.72
C ARG A 219 -6.32 -0.67 -7.19
N ALA A 220 -5.33 -0.86 -6.33
CA ALA A 220 -4.53 0.22 -5.75
C ALA A 220 -3.84 1.03 -6.85
N GLU A 221 -3.17 0.36 -7.80
CA GLU A 221 -2.54 1.04 -8.93
C GLU A 221 -3.55 1.84 -9.76
N ARG A 222 -4.72 1.25 -10.05
CA ARG A 222 -5.76 1.96 -10.78
C ARG A 222 -6.27 3.18 -10.01
N ARG A 223 -6.54 3.05 -8.70
CA ARG A 223 -7.01 4.15 -7.85
C ARG A 223 -5.95 5.24 -7.71
N TYR A 224 -4.67 4.88 -7.66
CA TYR A 224 -3.57 5.84 -7.67
C TYR A 224 -3.56 6.67 -8.94
N LEU A 225 -3.71 6.06 -10.12
CA LEU A 225 -3.78 6.79 -11.40
C LEU A 225 -5.00 7.72 -11.49
N ASP A 226 -6.16 7.23 -11.04
CA ASP A 226 -7.38 8.03 -11.01
C ASP A 226 -7.20 9.24 -10.07
N LEU A 227 -6.53 9.04 -8.92
CA LEU A 227 -6.19 10.11 -7.98
C LEU A 227 -5.20 11.11 -8.56
N ASP A 228 -4.09 10.66 -9.16
CA ASP A 228 -3.10 11.52 -9.81
C ASP A 228 -3.74 12.39 -10.89
N THR A 229 -4.62 11.80 -11.70
CA THR A 229 -5.40 12.53 -12.71
C THR A 229 -6.30 13.59 -12.07
N ALA A 230 -7.02 13.25 -11.00
CA ALA A 230 -7.90 14.19 -10.30
C ALA A 230 -7.13 15.36 -9.66
N LEU A 231 -5.97 15.08 -9.05
CA LEU A 231 -5.09 16.11 -8.48
C LEU A 231 -4.53 17.03 -9.55
N LYS A 232 -4.05 16.48 -10.68
CA LYS A 232 -3.58 17.27 -11.84
C LYS A 232 -4.66 18.21 -12.38
N ASN A 233 -5.90 17.73 -12.48
CA ASN A 233 -7.03 18.55 -12.91
C ASN A 233 -7.37 19.69 -11.94
N ARG A 234 -7.02 19.54 -10.66
CA ARG A 234 -7.13 20.58 -9.61
C ARG A 234 -5.89 21.48 -9.53
N GLY A 235 -4.91 21.32 -10.42
CA GLY A 235 -3.67 22.09 -10.41
C GLY A 235 -2.65 21.65 -9.36
N LEU A 236 -2.89 20.52 -8.69
CA LEU A 236 -1.96 19.91 -7.75
C LEU A 236 -1.08 18.89 -8.48
N ARG A 237 0.21 18.84 -8.12
CA ARG A 237 1.14 17.86 -8.67
C ARG A 237 1.68 17.00 -7.55
N LEU A 238 1.62 15.69 -7.73
CA LEU A 238 2.31 14.75 -6.85
C LEU A 238 3.83 15.05 -6.85
N PRO A 239 4.52 14.80 -5.72
CA PRO A 239 5.97 14.93 -5.66
C PRO A 239 6.62 13.99 -6.69
N PRO A 240 7.85 14.31 -7.15
CA PRO A 240 8.60 13.38 -7.98
C PRO A 240 8.89 12.09 -7.19
N SER A 241 8.90 10.95 -7.89
CA SER A 241 9.37 9.70 -7.27
C SER A 241 10.89 9.76 -7.09
N SER A 242 11.35 9.37 -5.91
CA SER A 242 12.77 9.27 -5.57
C SER A 242 12.95 8.15 -4.55
N TYR A 243 13.40 6.99 -5.01
CA TYR A 243 13.69 5.83 -4.15
C TYR A 243 15.02 5.98 -3.39
N TYR A 244 15.97 6.73 -3.95
CA TYR A 244 17.30 6.93 -3.39
C TYR A 244 17.61 8.42 -3.42
N ILE A 245 17.31 9.10 -2.32
CA ILE A 245 17.81 10.44 -2.07
C ILE A 245 19.15 10.24 -1.35
N ASP A 246 20.19 10.99 -1.75
CA ASP A 246 21.42 11.09 -0.95
C ASP A 246 21.01 11.60 0.44
N VAL A 247 20.99 10.70 1.42
CA VAL A 247 20.65 11.05 2.80
C VAL A 247 21.85 11.74 3.43
N ASP A 248 21.59 12.80 4.18
CA ASP A 248 22.58 13.44 5.04
C ASP A 248 22.35 12.93 6.48
N PRO A 249 23.17 11.97 6.98
CA PRO A 249 23.00 11.42 8.32
C PRO A 249 23.06 12.50 9.41
N ALA A 250 23.70 13.66 9.15
CA ALA A 250 23.79 14.78 10.08
C ALA A 250 22.43 15.28 10.57
N VAL A 251 21.36 15.07 9.78
CA VAL A 251 19.97 15.37 10.16
C VAL A 251 19.57 14.65 11.45
N MET A 252 20.05 13.42 11.68
CA MET A 252 19.74 12.63 12.87
C MET A 252 20.89 12.55 13.87
N THR A 253 22.15 12.45 13.40
CA THR A 253 23.32 12.29 14.29
C THR A 253 23.47 13.49 15.23
N GLY A 254 23.31 14.72 14.74
CA GLY A 254 23.44 15.94 15.56
C GLY A 254 22.44 15.99 16.72
N PRO A 255 21.12 15.90 16.45
CA PRO A 255 20.10 15.85 17.49
C PRO A 255 20.24 14.67 18.46
N PHE A 256 20.65 13.49 17.97
CA PHE A 256 20.88 12.33 18.83
C PHE A 256 22.09 12.53 19.75
N ASN A 257 23.21 13.04 19.23
CA ASN A 257 24.42 13.30 20.01
C ASN A 257 24.16 14.33 21.11
N ALA A 258 23.41 15.38 20.81
CA ALA A 258 22.99 16.37 21.80
C ALA A 258 22.16 15.74 22.93
N TRP A 259 21.15 14.93 22.58
CA TRP A 259 20.33 14.21 23.56
C TRP A 259 21.14 13.20 24.38
N HIS A 260 22.06 12.46 23.74
CA HIS A 260 22.88 11.46 24.41
C HIS A 260 23.86 12.11 25.40
N LEU A 261 24.49 13.23 25.02
CA LEU A 261 25.35 14.01 25.90
C LEU A 261 24.59 14.58 27.10
N GLU A 262 23.40 15.14 26.87
CA GLU A 262 22.55 15.67 27.95
C GLU A 262 22.10 14.56 28.91
N THR A 263 21.74 13.40 28.38
CA THR A 263 21.15 12.29 29.16
C THR A 263 22.20 11.44 29.89
N PHE A 264 23.35 11.17 29.25
CA PHE A 264 24.35 10.23 29.74
C PHE A 264 25.71 10.87 30.08
N GLY A 265 25.93 12.14 29.73
CA GLY A 265 27.16 12.87 30.04
C GLY A 265 28.37 12.50 29.17
N ASN A 266 28.16 11.77 28.07
CA ASN A 266 29.19 11.44 27.11
C ASN A 266 28.64 11.41 25.67
N GLU A 267 29.54 11.52 24.70
CA GLU A 267 29.21 11.33 23.29
C GLU A 267 29.29 9.84 22.92
N PRO A 268 28.37 9.34 22.06
CA PRO A 268 28.49 8.02 21.46
C PRO A 268 29.63 7.98 20.41
N ASP A 269 29.99 6.79 19.94
CA ASP A 269 30.96 6.63 18.85
C ASP A 269 30.41 7.22 17.54
N GLU A 270 31.13 8.18 16.95
CA GLU A 270 30.67 8.97 15.79
C GLU A 270 30.33 8.09 14.58
N LEU A 271 31.19 7.11 14.26
CA LEU A 271 30.99 6.21 13.12
C LEU A 271 29.74 5.35 13.33
N VAL A 272 29.54 4.83 14.55
CA VAL A 272 28.38 3.99 14.88
C VAL A 272 27.07 4.78 14.77
N VAL A 273 27.04 6.05 15.19
CA VAL A 273 25.84 6.88 15.04
C VAL A 273 25.59 7.24 13.59
N GLU A 274 26.64 7.55 12.83
CA GLU A 274 26.53 7.90 11.41
C GLU A 274 25.98 6.73 10.59
N ASP A 275 26.55 5.52 10.76
CA ASP A 275 26.09 4.32 10.06
C ASP A 275 24.66 3.96 10.44
N LEU A 276 24.31 4.01 11.74
CA LEU A 276 22.94 3.77 12.19
C LEU A 276 21.96 4.80 11.63
N ALA A 277 22.33 6.08 11.57
CA ALA A 277 21.49 7.14 11.03
C ALA A 277 21.28 6.98 9.52
N ALA A 278 22.34 6.65 8.76
CA ALA A 278 22.25 6.39 7.33
C ALA A 278 21.26 5.27 7.04
N GLU A 279 21.42 4.12 7.70
CA GLU A 279 20.59 2.93 7.51
C GLU A 279 19.15 3.13 8.00
N TRP A 280 18.95 3.98 9.01
CA TRP A 280 17.61 4.36 9.47
C TRP A 280 16.85 5.24 8.47
N MET A 281 17.57 6.04 7.67
CA MET A 281 17.00 7.03 6.76
C MET A 281 16.87 6.51 5.31
N GLU A 282 17.76 5.60 4.91
CA GLU A 282 17.88 5.14 3.53
C GLU A 282 16.60 4.47 3.02
N GLY A 283 16.12 4.92 1.85
CA GLY A 283 14.92 4.37 1.21
C GLY A 283 13.59 4.71 1.90
N ILE A 284 13.61 5.44 3.02
CA ILE A 284 12.42 5.79 3.81
C ILE A 284 11.84 7.16 3.41
N VAL A 285 10.53 7.36 3.61
CA VAL A 285 9.90 8.69 3.49
C VAL A 285 10.50 9.67 4.50
N PRO A 286 11.05 10.83 4.07
CA PRO A 286 11.67 11.82 4.96
C PRO A 286 10.79 12.28 6.11
N ALA A 287 9.49 12.42 5.88
CA ALA A 287 8.51 12.80 6.90
C ALA A 287 8.45 11.82 8.09
N THR A 288 8.99 10.61 7.95
CA THR A 288 8.95 9.55 8.96
C THR A 288 10.32 9.24 9.56
N TRP A 289 11.41 9.93 9.17
CA TRP A 289 12.76 9.63 9.70
C TRP A 289 12.83 9.63 11.23
N PHE A 290 12.11 10.54 11.90
CA PHE A 290 12.06 10.61 13.37
C PHE A 290 10.95 9.76 14.02
N ALA A 291 10.31 8.87 13.26
CA ALA A 291 9.32 7.94 13.78
C ALA A 291 9.98 6.60 14.17
N VAL A 292 9.41 5.90 15.14
CA VAL A 292 9.87 4.58 15.59
C VAL A 292 8.67 3.66 15.82
N SER A 293 8.77 2.43 15.35
CA SER A 293 7.74 1.40 15.51
C SER A 293 8.38 0.02 15.71
N PRO A 294 7.63 -0.96 16.25
CA PRO A 294 8.12 -2.34 16.37
C PRO A 294 8.59 -2.94 15.03
N ASP A 295 7.89 -2.63 13.94
CA ASP A 295 8.20 -3.13 12.60
C ASP A 295 9.52 -2.54 12.08
N ARG A 296 9.70 -1.21 12.21
CA ARG A 296 10.96 -0.55 11.82
C ARG A 296 12.13 -1.05 12.64
N LEU A 297 11.93 -1.21 13.95
CA LEU A 297 12.94 -1.77 14.85
C LEU A 297 13.32 -3.20 14.44
N GLY A 298 12.33 -4.03 14.09
CA GLY A 298 12.58 -5.38 13.59
C GLY A 298 13.43 -5.38 12.32
N HIS A 299 13.13 -4.48 11.38
CA HIS A 299 13.91 -4.35 10.14
C HIS A 299 15.35 -3.90 10.40
N ILE A 300 15.54 -2.81 11.15
CA ILE A 300 16.88 -2.27 11.45
C ILE A 300 17.71 -3.27 12.26
N SER A 301 17.10 -4.00 13.19
CA SER A 301 17.80 -5.04 13.96
C SER A 301 18.30 -6.18 13.05
N ALA A 302 17.49 -6.60 12.07
CA ALA A 302 17.89 -7.61 11.10
C ALA A 302 19.03 -7.11 10.21
N LEU A 303 18.93 -5.88 9.71
CA LEU A 303 19.94 -5.24 8.88
C LEU A 303 21.30 -5.12 9.59
N ILE A 304 21.31 -4.63 10.84
CA ILE A 304 22.53 -4.59 11.67
C ILE A 304 23.09 -6.00 11.87
N GLY A 305 22.22 -7.02 11.98
CA GLY A 305 22.64 -8.43 12.07
C GLY A 305 23.44 -8.91 10.87
N ASP A 306 23.14 -8.37 9.68
CA ASP A 306 23.81 -8.70 8.42
C ASP A 306 25.10 -7.90 8.18
N TRP A 307 25.40 -6.91 9.02
CA TRP A 307 26.66 -6.16 8.94
C TRP A 307 27.88 -7.08 9.16
N PRO A 308 29.06 -6.73 8.58
CA PRO A 308 30.30 -7.42 8.87
C PRO A 308 30.56 -7.58 10.37
N ASP A 309 31.16 -8.70 10.76
CA ASP A 309 31.53 -8.97 12.15
C ASP A 309 32.79 -8.21 12.56
N ASP A 310 32.66 -6.89 12.66
CA ASP A 310 33.68 -5.97 13.14
C ASP A 310 33.24 -5.27 14.44
N THR A 311 33.94 -4.20 14.84
CA THR A 311 33.63 -3.45 16.06
C THR A 311 32.35 -2.62 15.97
N VAL A 312 31.87 -2.30 14.76
CA VAL A 312 30.73 -1.39 14.51
C VAL A 312 29.41 -2.10 14.82
N ARG A 313 29.22 -3.33 14.32
CA ARG A 313 28.01 -4.12 14.54
C ARG A 313 27.61 -4.28 16.03
N PRO A 314 28.46 -4.82 16.93
CA PRO A 314 28.10 -4.95 18.34
C PRO A 314 27.90 -3.59 19.03
N ALA A 315 28.60 -2.54 18.59
CA ALA A 315 28.40 -1.20 19.12
C ALA A 315 27.04 -0.60 18.70
N ALA A 316 26.62 -0.80 17.46
CA ALA A 316 25.30 -0.40 16.96
C ALA A 316 24.16 -1.14 17.68
N GLN A 317 24.31 -2.46 17.88
CA GLN A 317 23.36 -3.25 18.68
C GLN A 317 23.22 -2.71 20.11
N ALA A 318 24.33 -2.34 20.76
CA ALA A 318 24.31 -1.75 22.10
C ALA A 318 23.72 -0.33 22.13
N LEU A 319 23.80 0.42 21.02
CA LEU A 319 23.26 1.77 20.90
C LEU A 319 21.76 1.79 20.60
N LEU A 320 21.24 0.77 19.90
CA LEU A 320 19.87 0.70 19.41
C LEU A 320 18.78 0.95 20.48
N PRO A 321 18.87 0.41 21.72
CA PRO A 321 17.89 0.72 22.77
C PRO A 321 17.85 2.22 23.13
N LYS A 322 18.99 2.91 23.08
CA LYS A 322 19.05 4.35 23.34
C LYS A 322 18.50 5.15 22.18
N TRP A 323 18.80 4.74 20.94
CA TRP A 323 18.24 5.33 19.73
C TRP A 323 16.70 5.26 19.71
N VAL A 324 16.14 4.09 20.02
CA VAL A 324 14.69 3.87 20.14
C VAL A 324 14.07 4.75 21.22
N ARG A 325 14.71 4.84 22.40
CA ARG A 325 14.23 5.71 23.49
C ARG A 325 14.19 7.17 23.05
N TRP A 326 15.27 7.67 22.46
CA TRP A 326 15.35 9.04 21.95
C TRP A 326 14.22 9.36 20.95
N LEU A 327 14.00 8.49 19.97
CA LEU A 327 12.93 8.67 18.98
C LEU A 327 11.54 8.63 19.63
N GLY A 328 11.31 7.71 20.56
CA GLY A 328 10.05 7.60 21.29
C GLY A 328 9.73 8.82 22.14
N GLU A 329 10.73 9.34 22.86
CA GLU A 329 10.62 10.58 23.64
C GLU A 329 10.36 11.79 22.73
N ARG A 330 11.11 11.90 21.63
CA ARG A 330 10.96 12.98 20.65
C ARG A 330 9.57 13.00 20.00
N ALA A 331 9.01 11.84 19.69
CA ALA A 331 7.68 11.69 19.12
C ALA A 331 6.56 11.83 20.16
N GLY A 332 6.88 11.94 21.46
CA GLY A 332 5.91 12.02 22.54
C GLY A 332 5.09 10.74 22.71
N LEU A 333 5.67 9.58 22.37
CA LEU A 333 4.98 8.30 22.48
C LEU A 333 4.71 7.95 23.95
N PRO A 334 3.57 7.29 24.26
CA PRO A 334 3.30 6.80 25.61
C PRO A 334 4.42 5.88 26.11
N SER A 335 4.85 6.08 27.37
CA SER A 335 5.96 5.32 27.97
C SER A 335 5.83 3.80 27.84
N PRO A 336 4.65 3.16 27.97
CA PRO A 336 4.52 1.72 27.77
C PRO A 336 4.92 1.26 26.35
N LEU A 337 4.67 2.07 25.32
CA LEU A 337 5.08 1.75 23.94
C LEU A 337 6.59 1.88 23.79
N VAL A 338 7.17 2.96 24.31
CA VAL A 338 8.62 3.20 24.27
C VAL A 338 9.38 2.09 24.99
N GLU A 339 9.00 1.75 26.22
CA GLU A 339 9.66 0.70 27.00
C GLU A 339 9.52 -0.69 26.37
N GLY A 340 8.38 -0.98 25.71
CA GLY A 340 8.20 -2.20 24.93
C GLY A 340 9.20 -2.31 23.78
N MET A 341 9.40 -1.22 23.02
CA MET A 341 10.35 -1.18 21.91
C MET A 341 11.81 -1.21 22.41
N VAL A 342 12.14 -0.51 23.50
CA VAL A 342 13.47 -0.57 24.12
C VAL A 342 13.81 -1.99 24.57
N ALA A 343 12.85 -2.69 25.18
CA ALA A 343 13.03 -4.08 25.58
C ALA A 343 13.21 -5.03 24.39
N GLN A 344 12.55 -4.76 23.26
CA GLN A 344 12.78 -5.48 22.00
C GLN A 344 14.18 -5.23 21.44
N ALA A 345 14.66 -3.98 21.45
CA ALA A 345 15.97 -3.59 20.94
C ALA A 345 17.16 -4.15 21.75
N THR A 346 16.90 -4.68 22.95
CA THR A 346 17.93 -5.24 23.84
C THR A 346 18.10 -6.76 23.64
N LYS A 347 17.20 -7.41 22.89
CA LYS A 347 17.25 -8.83 22.57
C LYS A 347 18.10 -9.05 21.33
#